data_AF-A0A357M2W5-F1
#
_entry.id   AF-A0A357M2W5-F1
#
_cell.length_a   1.000
_cell.length_b   1.000
_cell.length_c   1.000
_cell.angle_alpha   90.00
_cell.angle_beta   90.00
_cell.angle_gamma   90.00
#
_symmetry.space_group_name_H-M   'P 1'
#
loop_
_entity.id
_entity.type
_entity.pdbx_description
1 polymer ?
#
loop_
_entity_poly.entity_id
_entity_poly.type
_entity_poly.pdbx_seq_one_letter_code
_entity_poly.pdbx_strand_id
1 'polypeptide(L)'
;MFLFFETVNGGVCISKLDNNERWKTKMIMTEHVEQYEEQQRENPNKMITTEKRTMVRDLILLQYIDAMVSKSLKEIEPSSNILKRTFLMAGESIQRRIMQDTYRLQKELKQR
;
A
#
# COMPACT_ATOMS: atom_id res chain seq x y z
N MET A 1 23.64 -12.88 2.65
CA MET A 1 24.68 -12.61 3.66
C MET A 1 25.46 -11.40 3.13
N PHE A 2 24.96 -10.20 3.40
CA PHE A 2 25.50 -9.21 4.36
C PHE A 2 26.94 -8.76 4.08
N LEU A 3 27.09 -7.48 3.71
CA LEU A 3 28.23 -6.62 4.01
C LEU A 3 27.64 -5.21 4.22
N PHE A 4 27.04 -4.93 5.39
CA PHE A 4 27.62 -4.42 6.64
C PHE A 4 28.54 -3.20 6.49
N PHE A 5 28.08 -2.11 7.13
CA PHE A 5 28.80 -0.90 7.50
C PHE A 5 30.11 -1.22 8.21
N GLU A 6 31.19 -0.53 7.88
CA GLU A 6 32.18 -0.15 8.89
C GLU A 6 32.56 1.32 8.72
N THR A 7 32.35 2.05 9.80
CA THR A 7 32.87 3.38 10.06
C THR A 7 34.26 3.21 10.65
N VAL A 8 35.30 3.75 10.01
CA VAL A 8 36.60 3.93 10.66
C VAL A 8 37.05 5.38 10.47
N ASN A 9 36.99 6.10 11.59
CA ASN A 9 37.84 7.20 12.04
C ASN A 9 38.65 8.00 11.01
N GLY A 10 38.44 9.31 11.05
CA GLY A 10 39.35 10.30 10.47
C GLY A 10 38.56 11.28 9.62
N GLY A 11 38.40 12.49 10.14
CA GLY A 11 37.61 13.54 9.50
C GLY A 11 37.99 13.81 8.04
N VAL A 12 37.10 14.56 7.39
CA VAL A 12 37.12 15.01 5.99
C VAL A 12 36.19 14.19 5.11
N CYS A 13 34.91 14.60 5.09
CA CYS A 13 34.05 14.53 3.89
C CYS A 13 32.90 15.55 3.86
N ILE A 14 32.71 16.43 4.87
CA ILE A 14 31.66 17.47 4.82
C ILE A 14 31.96 18.52 3.73
N SER A 15 33.23 18.84 3.47
CA SER A 15 33.61 19.85 2.47
C SER A 15 33.33 19.45 1.01
N LYS A 16 33.09 18.15 0.72
CA LYS A 16 32.70 17.70 -0.62
C LYS A 16 31.21 17.90 -0.92
N LEU A 17 30.38 18.21 0.08
CA LEU A 17 28.94 18.43 -0.09
C LEU A 17 28.57 19.90 -0.28
N ASP A 18 29.42 20.83 0.14
CA ASP A 18 29.11 22.27 0.09
C ASP A 18 29.15 22.85 -1.33
N ASN A 19 29.92 22.23 -2.24
CA ASN A 19 29.96 22.59 -3.67
C ASN A 19 28.88 21.86 -4.51
N ASN A 20 27.99 21.10 -3.88
CA ASN A 20 26.93 20.39 -4.57
C ASN A 20 25.59 21.11 -4.38
N GLU A 21 25.35 22.16 -5.17
CA GLU A 21 24.08 22.92 -5.24
C GLU A 21 22.82 22.03 -5.42
N ARG A 22 22.99 20.73 -5.73
CA ARG A 22 21.94 19.72 -5.85
C ARG A 22 21.06 19.58 -4.60
N TRP A 23 21.59 19.77 -3.39
CA TRP A 23 20.76 19.75 -2.18
C TRP A 23 19.96 21.06 -2.01
N LYS A 24 20.48 22.20 -2.45
CA LYS A 24 19.74 23.47 -2.42
C LYS A 24 18.52 23.43 -3.35
N THR A 25 18.67 22.90 -4.56
CA THR A 25 17.52 22.72 -5.48
C THR A 25 16.52 21.69 -4.96
N LYS A 26 16.97 20.62 -4.28
CA LYS A 26 16.08 19.61 -3.70
C LYS A 26 15.32 20.13 -2.46
N MET A 27 15.86 21.11 -1.75
CA MET A 27 15.23 21.76 -0.59
C MET A 27 14.24 22.85 -0.99
N ILE A 28 14.24 23.36 -2.23
CA ILE A 28 13.20 24.28 -2.75
C ILE A 28 11.81 23.61 -2.82
N MET A 29 11.71 22.30 -2.57
CA MET A 29 10.43 21.59 -2.43
C MET A 29 9.65 21.94 -1.15
N THR A 30 10.22 22.72 -0.21
CA THR A 30 9.47 23.14 1.00
C THR A 30 8.31 24.07 0.69
N GLU A 31 8.36 24.93 -0.32
CA GLU A 31 7.21 25.78 -0.68
C GLU A 31 5.99 24.95 -1.11
N HIS A 32 6.22 23.87 -1.87
CA HIS A 32 5.13 22.96 -2.25
C HIS A 32 4.61 22.16 -1.04
N VAL A 33 5.48 21.75 -0.12
CA VAL A 33 5.07 21.06 1.12
C VAL A 33 4.26 21.99 2.01
N GLU A 34 4.69 23.24 2.17
CA GLU A 34 3.96 24.27 2.91
C GLU A 34 2.59 24.54 2.30
N GLN A 35 2.48 24.66 0.97
CA GLN A 35 1.17 24.79 0.30
C GLN A 35 0.25 23.58 0.54
N TYR A 36 0.78 22.36 0.63
CA TYR A 36 0.00 21.18 0.98
C TYR A 36 -0.46 21.21 2.44
N GLU A 37 0.39 21.64 3.36
CA GLU A 37 0.04 21.80 4.77
C GLU A 37 -0.97 22.92 4.99
N GLU A 38 -0.86 24.02 4.25
CA GLU A 38 -1.74 25.19 4.34
C GLU A 38 -3.11 24.89 3.74
N GLN A 39 -3.17 24.17 2.61
CA GLN A 39 -4.42 23.61 2.07
C GLN A 39 -5.10 22.62 3.03
N GLN A 40 -4.32 21.87 3.82
CA GLN A 40 -4.88 20.99 4.86
C GLN A 40 -5.39 21.77 6.07
N ARG A 41 -4.78 22.92 6.42
CA ARG A 41 -5.26 23.81 7.49
C ARG A 41 -6.53 24.58 7.11
N GLU A 42 -6.66 25.02 5.86
CA GLU A 42 -7.83 25.76 5.37
C GLU A 42 -9.07 24.87 5.16
N ASN A 43 -8.89 23.56 5.01
CA ASN A 43 -9.99 22.64 4.68
C ASN A 43 -9.93 21.35 5.51
N PRO A 44 -10.10 21.43 6.85
CA PRO A 44 -10.12 20.24 7.71
C PRO A 44 -11.24 19.24 7.33
N ASN A 45 -12.29 19.71 6.66
CA ASN A 45 -13.37 18.87 6.12
C ASN A 45 -12.98 18.08 4.85
N LYS A 46 -11.89 18.44 4.14
CA LYS A 46 -11.34 17.66 3.02
C LYS A 46 -10.32 16.61 3.45
N MET A 47 -9.93 16.59 4.72
CA MET A 47 -9.10 15.52 5.24
C MET A 47 -9.90 14.22 5.13
N ILE A 48 -9.46 13.30 4.27
CA ILE A 48 -10.08 11.97 4.13
C ILE A 48 -10.18 11.40 5.54
N THR A 49 -11.40 11.33 6.06
CA THR A 49 -11.66 10.84 7.41
C THR A 49 -10.99 9.49 7.58
N THR A 50 -10.47 9.21 8.77
CA THR A 50 -9.73 7.97 9.05
C THR A 50 -10.52 6.75 8.58
N GLU A 51 -11.85 6.78 8.71
CA GLU A 51 -12.77 5.74 8.23
C GLU A 51 -12.79 5.61 6.70
N LYS A 52 -12.83 6.72 5.95
CA LYS A 52 -12.81 6.68 4.48
C LYS A 52 -11.47 6.16 3.97
N ARG A 53 -10.38 6.47 4.66
CA ARG A 53 -9.05 5.92 4.36
C ARG A 53 -8.97 4.41 4.63
N THR A 54 -9.53 3.94 5.75
CA THR A 54 -9.57 2.49 6.04
C THR A 54 -10.45 1.74 5.04
N MET A 55 -11.60 2.30 4.64
CA MET A 55 -12.46 1.66 3.62
C MET A 55 -11.76 1.52 2.27
N VAL A 56 -11.03 2.55 1.82
CA VAL A 56 -10.23 2.48 0.58
C VAL A 56 -9.11 1.44 0.70
N ARG A 57 -8.40 1.44 1.83
CA ARG A 57 -7.36 0.42 2.11
C ARG A 57 -7.95 -0.99 2.04
N ASP A 58 -9.08 -1.22 2.69
CA ASP A 58 -9.71 -2.53 2.77
C ASP A 58 -10.23 -2.98 1.38
N LEU A 59 -10.72 -2.04 0.56
CA LEU A 59 -11.09 -2.31 -0.84
C LEU A 59 -9.89 -2.76 -1.69
N ILE A 60 -8.73 -2.14 -1.51
CA ILE A 60 -7.48 -2.53 -2.19
C ILE A 60 -7.05 -3.93 -1.71
N LEU A 61 -7.07 -4.16 -0.40
CA LEU A 61 -6.69 -5.45 0.19
C LEU A 61 -7.57 -6.60 -0.34
N LEU A 62 -8.88 -6.40 -0.45
CA LEU A 62 -9.80 -7.42 -0.96
C LEU A 62 -9.47 -7.84 -2.39
N GLN A 63 -9.05 -6.92 -3.27
CA GLN A 63 -8.61 -7.26 -4.63
C GLN A 63 -7.37 -8.15 -4.63
N TYR A 64 -6.39 -7.86 -3.75
CA TYR A 64 -5.19 -8.69 -3.65
C TYR A 64 -5.50 -10.08 -3.10
N ILE A 65 -6.38 -10.18 -2.11
CA ILE A 65 -6.80 -11.47 -1.55
C ILE A 65 -7.52 -12.30 -2.64
N ASP A 66 -8.42 -11.68 -3.42
CA ASP A 66 -9.07 -12.37 -4.53
C ASP A 66 -8.08 -12.91 -5.57
N ALA A 67 -7.07 -12.12 -5.92
CA ALA A 67 -6.03 -12.55 -6.85
C ALA A 67 -5.21 -13.73 -6.29
N MET A 68 -4.86 -13.72 -5.00
CA MET A 68 -4.14 -14.82 -4.35
C MET A 68 -4.97 -16.10 -4.29
N VAL A 69 -6.25 -16.00 -3.93
CA VAL A 69 -7.16 -17.16 -3.87
C VAL A 69 -7.39 -17.73 -5.27
N SER A 70 -7.64 -16.86 -6.25
CA SER A 70 -7.83 -17.25 -7.65
C SER A 70 -6.61 -17.97 -8.21
N LYS A 71 -5.40 -17.48 -7.90
CA LYS A 71 -4.14 -18.14 -8.29
C LYS A 71 -4.02 -19.52 -7.64
N SER A 72 -4.27 -19.61 -6.33
CA SER A 72 -4.19 -20.88 -5.59
C SER A 72 -5.17 -21.92 -6.12
N LEU A 73 -6.39 -21.52 -6.49
CA LEU A 73 -7.38 -22.41 -7.08
C LEU A 73 -6.94 -22.95 -8.45
N LYS A 74 -6.39 -22.08 -9.32
CA LYS A 74 -5.84 -22.49 -10.62
C LYS A 74 -4.68 -23.46 -10.51
N GLU A 75 -3.84 -23.32 -9.49
CA GLU A 75 -2.71 -24.23 -9.23
C GLU A 75 -3.16 -25.59 -8.69
N ILE A 76 -4.24 -25.62 -7.91
CA ILE A 76 -4.81 -26.86 -7.34
C ILE A 76 -5.62 -27.64 -8.39
N GLU A 77 -6.22 -26.96 -9.36
CA GLU A 77 -7.05 -27.58 -10.39
C GLU A 77 -6.38 -28.72 -11.19
N PRO A 78 -5.13 -28.59 -11.68
CA PRO A 78 -4.45 -29.71 -12.34
C PRO A 78 -3.87 -30.75 -11.38
N SER A 79 -3.86 -30.51 -10.07
CA SER A 79 -3.25 -31.42 -9.10
C SER A 79 -4.10 -32.68 -8.86
N SER A 80 -3.44 -33.83 -8.71
CA SER A 80 -4.07 -35.11 -8.30
C SER A 80 -4.26 -35.21 -6.78
N ASN A 81 -4.36 -34.08 -6.08
CA ASN A 81 -4.43 -34.03 -4.63
C ASN A 81 -5.78 -34.56 -4.12
N ILE A 82 -5.76 -35.46 -3.14
CA ILE A 82 -6.96 -36.01 -2.50
C ILE A 82 -7.84 -34.94 -1.84
N LEU A 83 -7.24 -33.81 -1.42
CA LEU A 83 -7.92 -32.67 -0.81
C LEU A 83 -8.41 -31.65 -1.84
N LYS A 84 -8.18 -31.85 -3.14
CA LYS A 84 -8.56 -30.91 -4.21
C LYS A 84 -9.99 -30.41 -4.05
N ARG A 85 -10.95 -31.32 -3.85
CA ARG A 85 -12.36 -30.96 -3.71
C ARG A 85 -12.61 -30.03 -2.52
N THR A 86 -11.98 -30.29 -1.38
CA THR A 86 -12.11 -29.47 -0.17
C THR A 86 -11.49 -28.08 -0.38
N PHE A 87 -10.31 -28.02 -1.01
CA PHE A 87 -9.67 -26.74 -1.36
C PHE A 87 -10.51 -25.90 -2.32
N LEU A 88 -11.09 -26.52 -3.36
CA LEU A 88 -11.97 -25.84 -4.30
C LEU A 88 -13.21 -25.27 -3.58
N MET A 89 -13.89 -26.08 -2.76
CA MET A 89 -15.06 -25.61 -1.99
C MET A 89 -14.70 -24.47 -1.04
N ALA A 90 -13.56 -24.56 -0.36
CA ALA A 90 -13.10 -23.50 0.55
C ALA A 90 -12.76 -22.22 -0.21
N GLY A 91 -12.02 -22.31 -1.31
CA GLY A 91 -11.65 -21.14 -2.11
C GLY A 91 -12.86 -20.47 -2.76
N GLU A 92 -13.83 -21.23 -3.26
CA GLU A 92 -15.10 -20.67 -3.74
C GLU A 92 -15.88 -19.94 -2.63
N SER A 93 -15.92 -20.52 -1.42
CA SER A 93 -16.56 -19.88 -0.27
C SER A 93 -15.90 -18.55 0.08
N ILE A 94 -14.56 -18.52 0.06
CA ILE A 94 -13.76 -17.30 0.29
C ILE A 94 -14.03 -16.27 -0.83
N GLN A 95 -14.02 -16.67 -2.09
CA GLN A 95 -14.30 -15.76 -3.22
C GLN A 95 -15.69 -15.13 -3.12
N ARG A 96 -16.73 -15.91 -2.78
CA ARG A 96 -18.08 -15.38 -2.56
C ARG A 96 -18.09 -14.34 -1.45
N ARG A 97 -17.37 -14.57 -0.36
CA ARG A 97 -17.27 -13.62 0.75
C ARG A 97 -16.56 -12.33 0.33
N ILE A 98 -15.43 -12.44 -0.39
CA ILE A 98 -14.69 -11.28 -0.90
C ILE A 98 -15.56 -10.44 -1.83
N MET A 99 -16.33 -11.09 -2.72
CA MET A 99 -17.25 -10.39 -3.63
C MET A 99 -18.32 -9.60 -2.87
N GLN A 100 -18.92 -10.21 -1.83
CA GLN A 100 -19.92 -9.55 -1.00
C GLN A 100 -19.34 -8.34 -0.25
N ASP A 101 -18.17 -8.51 0.39
CA ASP A 101 -17.52 -7.44 1.15
C ASP A 101 -17.03 -6.30 0.23
N THR A 102 -16.55 -6.63 -0.98
CA THR A 102 -16.16 -5.65 -2.00
C THR A 102 -17.37 -4.82 -2.44
N TYR A 103 -18.49 -5.47 -2.76
CA TYR A 103 -19.71 -4.78 -3.15
C TYR A 103 -20.25 -3.88 -2.03
N ARG A 104 -20.22 -4.38 -0.78
CA ARG A 104 -20.63 -3.60 0.40
C ARG A 104 -19.78 -2.34 0.55
N LEU A 105 -18.46 -2.47 0.53
CA LEU A 105 -17.53 -1.33 0.67
C LEU A 105 -17.68 -0.32 -0.47
N GLN A 106 -17.86 -0.78 -1.71
CA GLN A 106 -18.11 0.13 -2.83
C GLN A 106 -19.41 0.92 -2.66
N LYS A 107 -20.46 0.29 -2.14
CA LYS A 107 -21.74 0.96 -1.87
C LYS A 107 -21.58 2.00 -0.77
N GLU A 108 -20.91 1.65 0.34
CA GLU A 108 -20.63 2.57 1.45
C GLU A 108 -19.78 3.78 1.02
N LEU A 109 -18.79 3.57 0.15
CA LEU A 109 -17.96 4.65 -0.41
C LEU A 109 -18.73 5.56 -1.37
N LYS A 110 -19.73 5.04 -2.11
CA LYS A 110 -20.57 5.83 -3.03
C LYS A 110 -21.65 6.64 -2.31
N GLN A 111 -22.12 6.17 -1.17
CA GLN A 111 -23.18 6.83 -0.39
C GLN A 111 -22.66 7.98 0.48
N ARG A 112 -21.33 8.18 0.58
CA ARG A 112 -20.67 9.21 1.41
C ARG A 112 -19.82 10.17 0.58
#